data_AF-A0ABD0N654-F1
#
_entry.id   AF-A0ABD0N654-F1
#
_cell.length_a   1.000
_cell.length_b   1.000
_cell.length_c   1.000
_cell.angle_alpha   90.00
_cell.angle_beta   90.00
_cell.angle_gamma   90.00
#
_symmetry.space_group_name_H-M   'P 1'
#
loop_
_entity.id
_entity.type
_entity.pdbx_description
1 polymer ?
#
loop_
_entity_poly.entity_id
_entity_poly.type
_entity_poly.pdbx_seq_one_letter_code
_entity_poly.pdbx_strand_id
1 'polypeptide(L)' 'HLVDIWNIIEVFRENRLNSMDLNTEFTVSHLQAILSTIFYQLNKRLPTTHQINVDQSIS' A
#
# COMPACT_ATOMS: atom_id res chain seq x y z
N HIS A 1 9.19 14.34 2.40
CA HIS A 1 7.81 14.69 1.98
C HIS A 1 7.55 14.25 0.53
N LEU A 2 7.69 12.95 0.20
CA LEU A 2 7.76 12.49 -1.21
C LEU A 2 6.75 11.40 -1.59
N VAL A 3 6.15 10.72 -0.61
CA VAL A 3 4.87 10.07 -0.84
C VAL A 3 3.83 11.18 -0.75
N ASP A 4 3.54 11.83 -1.88
CA ASP A 4 2.45 12.79 -1.93
C ASP A 4 1.17 12.09 -1.48
N ILE A 5 0.38 12.77 -0.65
CA ILE A 5 -0.88 12.24 -0.15
C ILE A 5 -1.78 11.75 -1.29
N TRP A 6 -1.62 12.34 -2.48
CA TRP A 6 -2.24 11.89 -3.72
C TRP A 6 -1.86 10.45 -4.10
N ASN A 7 -0.59 10.05 -4.02
CA ASN A 7 -0.16 8.68 -4.32
C ASN A 7 -0.78 7.67 -3.35
N ILE A 8 -0.94 8.05 -2.07
CA ILE A 8 -1.61 7.20 -1.08
C ILE A 8 -3.10 7.08 -1.43
N ILE A 9 -3.77 8.21 -1.68
CA ILE A 9 -5.20 8.23 -2.05
C ILE A 9 -5.46 7.39 -3.30
N GLU A 10 -4.62 7.53 -4.33
CA GLU A 10 -4.74 6.75 -5.57
C GLU A 10 -4.55 5.26 -5.33
N VAL A 11 -3.50 4.85 -4.60
CA VAL A 11 -3.27 3.42 -4.31
C VAL A 11 -4.43 2.83 -3.48
N PHE A 12 -4.98 3.58 -2.52
CA PHE A 12 -6.15 3.12 -1.77
C PHE A 12 -7.40 2.99 -2.65
N ARG A 13 -7.60 3.92 -3.59
CA ARG A 13 -8.71 3.88 -4.55
C ARG A 13 -8.57 2.72 -5.53
N GLU A 14 -7.37 2.49 -6.06
CA GLU A 14 -7.06 1.38 -6.98
C GLU A 14 -7.30 0.01 -6.34
N ASN A 15 -6.98 -0.13 -5.05
CA ASN A 15 -7.21 -1.35 -4.29
C ASN A 15 -8.61 -1.43 -3.66
N ARG A 16 -9.50 -0.46 -3.94
CA ARG A 16 -10.87 -0.34 -3.38
C ARG A 16 -10.94 -0.33 -1.85
N LEU A 17 -9.82 -0.07 -1.19
CA LEU A 17 -9.71 -0.02 0.27
C LEU A 17 -10.55 1.13 0.84
N ASN A 18 -10.76 2.17 0.04
CA ASN A 18 -11.63 3.31 0.37
C ASN A 18 -13.14 2.94 0.46
N SER A 19 -13.53 1.77 -0.03
CA SER A 19 -14.93 1.31 -0.07
C SER A 19 -15.16 0.03 0.73
N MET A 20 -14.13 -0.43 1.43
CA MET A 20 -14.15 -1.66 2.22
C MET A 20 -14.91 -1.42 3.52
N ASP A 21 -15.68 -2.42 3.98
CA ASP A 21 -16.39 -2.30 5.26
C ASP A 21 -15.38 -2.24 6.41
N LEU A 22 -15.58 -1.32 7.35
CA LEU A 22 -14.67 -1.10 8.48
C LEU A 22 -14.60 -2.32 9.43
N ASN A 23 -15.58 -3.21 9.38
CA ASN A 23 -15.64 -4.45 10.17
C ASN A 23 -15.15 -5.66 9.37
N THR A 24 -14.56 -5.45 8.18
CA THR A 24 -13.98 -6.56 7.41
C THR A 24 -12.81 -7.15 8.18
N GLU A 25 -12.93 -8.41 8.58
CA GLU A 25 -11.83 -9.16 9.19
C GLU A 25 -10.88 -9.70 8.12
N PHE A 26 -9.58 -9.51 8.34
CA PHE A 26 -8.53 -10.04 7.47
C PHE A 26 -7.74 -11.12 8.20
N THR A 27 -7.43 -12.20 7.49
CA THR A 27 -6.35 -13.08 7.92
C THR A 27 -5.02 -12.34 7.79
N VAL A 28 -4.05 -12.67 8.64
CA VAL A 28 -2.70 -12.06 8.60
C VAL A 28 -2.10 -12.14 7.19
N SER A 29 -2.23 -13.28 6.53
CA SER A 29 -1.70 -13.48 5.17
C SER A 29 -2.40 -12.59 4.13
N HIS A 30 -3.72 -12.39 4.24
CA HIS A 30 -4.45 -11.52 3.32
C HIS A 30 -4.05 -10.05 3.54
N LEU A 31 -3.90 -9.63 4.80
CA LEU A 31 -3.42 -8.30 5.14
C LEU A 31 -2.01 -8.05 4.58
N GLN A 32 -1.08 -9.01 4.77
CA GLN A 32 0.28 -8.91 4.22
C GLN A 32 0.27 -8.79 2.69
N ALA A 33 -0.61 -9.52 1.99
CA ALA A 33 -0.74 -9.44 0.54
C ALA A 33 -1.23 -8.05 0.08
N ILE A 34 -2.21 -7.48 0.77
CA ILE A 34 -2.70 -6.12 0.51
C ILE A 34 -1.58 -5.09 0.73
N LEU A 35 -0.88 -5.17 1.87
CA LEU A 35 0.22 -4.26 2.20
C LEU A 35 1.37 -4.36 1.20
N SER A 36 1.76 -5.58 0.80
CA SER A 36 2.75 -5.82 -0.24
C SER A 36 2.34 -5.11 -1.54
N THR A 37 1.09 -5.28 -1.94
CA THR A 37 0.55 -4.68 -3.17
C THR A 37 0.62 -3.15 -3.12
N ILE A 38 0.23 -2.54 -2.00
CA ILE A 38 0.33 -1.10 -1.77
C ILE A 38 1.79 -0.63 -1.88
N PHE A 39 2.72 -1.28 -1.19
CA PHE A 39 4.13 -0.90 -1.21
C PHE A 39 4.75 -1.04 -2.60
N TYR A 40 4.44 -2.10 -3.34
CA TYR A 40 4.90 -2.25 -4.72
C TYR A 40 4.35 -1.17 -5.65
N GLN A 41 3.06 -0.83 -5.50
CA GLN A 41 2.44 0.22 -6.33
C GLN A 41 2.97 1.61 -5.99
N LEU A 42 3.24 1.90 -4.73
CA LEU A 42 3.90 3.14 -4.32
C LEU A 42 5.33 3.21 -4.84
N ASN A 43 6.09 2.11 -4.78
CA ASN A 43 7.46 2.06 -5.29
C ASN A 43 7.58 2.35 -6.80
N LYS A 44 6.57 1.96 -7.59
CA LYS A 44 6.52 2.30 -9.02
C LYS A 44 6.33 3.80 -9.28
N ARG A 45 5.76 4.52 -8.32
CA ARG A 45 5.42 5.95 -8.42
C ARG A 45 6.46 6.85 -7.76
N LEU A 46 7.36 6.27 -6.96
CA LEU A 46 8.46 6.97 -6.33
C LEU A 46 9.70 6.99 -7.23
N PRO A 47 10.52 8.06 -7.17
CA PRO A 47 11.85 8.05 -7.76
C PRO A 47 12.67 6.89 -7.21
N THR A 48 13.53 6.28 -8.04
CA THR A 48 14.36 5.11 -7.67
C THR A 48 15.32 5.37 -6.50
N THR A 49 15.56 6.62 -6.15
CA THR A 49 16.34 7.06 -4.98
C THR A 49 15.59 6.93 -3.65
N HIS A 50 14.28 6.65 -3.66
CA HIS A 50 13.41 6.64 -2.48
C HIS A 50 12.52 5.40 -2.40
N GLN A 51 12.96 4.27 -2.95
CA GLN A 51 12.18 3.03 -2.88
C GLN A 51 12.02 2.55 -1.44
N ILE A 52 10.80 2.16 -1.10
CA ILE A 52 10.40 1.53 0.16
C ILE A 52 10.89 0.09 0.14
N ASN A 53 11.62 -0.32 1.18
CA ASN A 53 11.96 -1.73 1.37
C ASN A 53 10.69 -2.50 1.75
N VAL A 54 10.17 -3.29 0.81
CA VAL A 54 8.91 -4.02 0.98
C VAL A 54 9.05 -5.03 2.11
N ASP A 55 10.04 -5.93 2.07
CA ASP A 55 10.21 -7.01 3.07
C ASP A 55 10.32 -6.50 4.51
N GLN A 56 10.99 -5.35 4.71
CA GLN A 56 11.09 -4.73 6.03
C GLN A 56 9.76 -4.10 6.50
N SER A 57 8.89 -3.69 5.57
CA SER A 57 7.64 -2.97 5.88
C SER A 57 6.44 -3.89 6.16
N ILE A 58 6.55 -5.18 5.83
CA ILE A 58 5.51 -6.22 6.03
C ILE A 58 5.91 -7.30 7.06
N SER A 59 7.10 -7.16 7.68
CA SER A 59 7.56 -7.96 8.83
C SER A 59 7.01 -7.40 10.14
#